data_AF-A0A814BKP4-F1
#
_entry.id   AF-A0A814BKP4-F1
#
_cell.length_a   1.000
_cell.length_b   1.000
_cell.length_c   1.000
_cell.angle_alpha   90.00
_cell.angle_beta   90.00
_cell.angle_gamma   90.00
#
_symmetry.space_group_name_H-M   'P 1'
#
loop_
_entity.id
_entity.type
_entity.pdbx_description
1 polymer ?
#
loop_
_entity_poly.entity_id
_entity_poly.type
_entity_poly.pdbx_seq_one_letter_code
_entity_poly.pdbx_strand_id
1 'polypeptide(L)'
;MASTVRLRNLLNEIFSLGRRSPILSSEYVRIFLKHYDRSNKNEKYSVLSYIAESYHLDPKTILNELSQVQNDKTNIIQKCQRLNNLTQPKYTELFHLIGRQEEGVKQLVKLRSDLLNFLDEPEYNVQSTSEIRQYLKRMSEVLKQLLATWFTTGLLSVERVTWQSPCEIVQRVSEYEAVHPIRTWVDLKRRLGPYRRCFVYTHFMMKNDPLVILHVALMDNISDSIQEIIRRVTLHDESHTETPTSDSSLATSSTDSLIPSIKSMPSEENPEFIHSAIFYSISSTQSGLRGIELGNSLIKRCVQDIQIEYPKLQQFSSLSPIPGFRAWLTDKIKHGCPQLLSLERSEWLKSVLATNIWHLDTNVLNEIKPILMKLCAHYLYVEKQRGFALNPVTNFHLKNGACIWRLNWLADTSERGLKSSCTMMVNYRYYLNDIEQNSIEYIDKKVCTADEQFLKWLTHSKDRFFTMDQDELLRQLIENNPINVETLINGPIDLPISSVSSTSMESMEKNQQLLVHNVNDNNNDIDEFVDETFIERILALKEMFPEPVQQFGEKLNHLTSKTSKLAYKNVRSASWWCMSSFSILIFPILVQKELLQVAQQIAQEQRSLLLGPQATIGGASAFM
;
A
#
# COMPACT_ATOMS: atom_id res chain seq x y z
N MET A 1 16.66 -6.92 29.02
CA MET A 1 17.96 -6.37 29.45
C MET A 1 19.15 -7.26 29.09
N ALA A 2 19.16 -8.57 29.38
CA ALA A 2 20.29 -9.44 28.98
C ALA A 2 20.49 -9.54 27.44
N SER A 3 19.38 -9.54 26.69
CA SER A 3 19.34 -9.52 25.22
C SER A 3 19.95 -8.26 24.61
N THR A 4 19.57 -7.08 25.11
CA THR A 4 20.07 -5.79 24.63
C THR A 4 21.56 -5.61 24.90
N VAL A 5 22.04 -6.03 26.08
CA VAL A 5 23.48 -5.99 26.41
C VAL A 5 24.28 -6.88 25.45
N ARG A 6 23.76 -8.08 25.15
CA ARG A 6 24.40 -8.98 24.18
C ARG A 6 24.49 -8.39 22.78
N LEU A 7 23.42 -7.72 22.32
CA LEU A 7 23.42 -7.03 21.01
C LEU A 7 24.43 -5.86 20.98
N ARG A 8 24.55 -5.10 22.07
CA ARG A 8 25.56 -4.03 22.18
C ARG A 8 26.98 -4.57 22.16
N ASN A 9 27.25 -5.68 22.86
CA ASN A 9 28.56 -6.31 22.85
C ASN A 9 28.92 -6.81 21.44
N LEU A 10 27.97 -7.42 20.71
CA LEU A 10 28.18 -7.82 19.32
C LEU A 10 28.49 -6.62 18.41
N LEU A 11 27.79 -5.50 18.59
CA LEU A 11 28.09 -4.28 17.83
C LEU A 11 29.50 -3.77 18.09
N ASN A 12 29.94 -3.74 19.35
CA ASN A 12 31.30 -3.33 19.70
C ASN A 12 32.36 -4.21 19.01
N GLU A 13 32.14 -5.53 18.95
CA GLU A 13 33.03 -6.45 18.21
C GLU A 13 32.99 -6.22 16.69
N ILE A 14 31.82 -5.95 16.12
CA ILE A 14 31.70 -5.64 14.68
C ILE A 14 32.49 -4.38 14.33
N PHE A 15 32.36 -3.32 15.13
CA PHE A 15 33.06 -2.06 14.89
C PHE A 15 34.55 -2.10 15.26
N SER A 16 34.97 -2.95 16.21
CA SER A 16 36.39 -3.13 16.56
C SER A 16 37.15 -3.88 15.46
N LEU A 17 36.51 -4.91 14.89
CA LEU A 17 37.07 -5.71 13.81
C LEU A 17 36.98 -4.98 12.47
N GLY A 18 35.85 -4.32 12.18
CA GLY A 18 35.61 -3.54 10.97
C GLY A 18 36.14 -4.23 9.71
N ARG A 19 36.99 -3.54 8.95
CA ARG A 19 37.64 -4.10 7.75
C ARG A 19 38.85 -5.00 8.02
N ARG A 20 39.34 -5.09 9.27
CA ARG A 20 40.55 -5.85 9.62
C ARG A 20 40.35 -7.36 9.48
N SER A 21 39.13 -7.84 9.71
CA SER A 21 38.77 -9.24 9.49
C SER A 21 37.39 -9.35 8.83
N PRO A 22 37.31 -9.40 7.49
CA PRO A 22 36.04 -9.46 6.77
C PRO A 22 35.24 -10.72 7.12
N ILE A 23 35.91 -11.86 7.33
CA ILE A 23 35.26 -13.13 7.66
C ILE A 23 34.63 -13.09 9.05
N LEU A 24 35.38 -12.66 10.07
CA LEU A 24 34.86 -12.59 11.44
C LEU A 24 33.77 -11.51 11.56
N SER A 25 33.97 -10.34 10.95
CA SER A 25 32.94 -9.29 10.93
C SER A 25 31.64 -9.78 10.30
N SER A 26 31.71 -10.56 9.22
CA SER A 26 30.55 -11.20 8.57
C SER A 26 29.82 -12.14 9.52
N GLU A 27 30.56 -12.97 10.27
CA GLU A 27 29.97 -13.92 11.22
C GLU A 27 29.29 -13.20 12.39
N TYR A 28 29.92 -12.18 12.96
CA TYR A 28 29.30 -11.38 14.02
C TYR A 28 28.06 -10.61 13.53
N VAL A 29 28.09 -10.07 12.31
CA VAL A 29 26.90 -9.44 11.69
C VAL A 29 25.79 -10.46 11.52
N ARG A 30 26.08 -11.67 11.04
CA ARG A 30 25.09 -12.75 10.90
C ARG A 30 24.45 -13.12 12.25
N ILE A 31 25.26 -13.21 13.31
CA ILE A 31 24.77 -13.48 14.68
C ILE A 31 23.91 -12.30 15.17
N PHE A 32 24.35 -11.06 14.95
CA PHE A 32 23.62 -9.85 15.30
C PHE A 32 22.23 -9.83 14.64
N LEU A 33 22.14 -10.07 13.32
CA LEU A 33 20.87 -10.08 12.59
C LEU A 33 19.92 -11.16 13.09
N LYS A 34 20.42 -12.38 13.36
CA LYS A 34 19.61 -13.46 13.95
C LYS A 34 19.03 -13.10 15.32
N HIS A 35 19.79 -12.39 16.15
CA HIS A 35 19.31 -11.92 17.43
C HIS A 35 18.32 -10.75 17.28
N TYR A 36 18.61 -9.80 16.38
CA TYR A 36 17.74 -8.68 16.09
C TYR A 36 16.36 -9.12 15.59
N ASP A 37 16.30 -10.14 14.73
CA ASP A 37 15.04 -10.68 14.20
C ASP A 37 14.16 -11.33 15.26
N ARG A 38 14.77 -11.89 16.32
CA ARG A 38 14.06 -12.50 17.46
C ARG A 38 13.72 -11.51 18.56
N SER A 39 14.27 -10.31 18.51
CA SER A 39 14.06 -9.29 19.53
C SER A 39 12.67 -8.68 19.46
N ASN A 40 12.13 -8.34 20.63
CA ASN A 40 10.86 -7.64 20.71
C ASN A 40 11.00 -6.18 20.24
N LYS A 41 9.87 -5.50 20.07
CA LYS A 41 9.79 -4.14 19.56
C LYS A 41 10.62 -3.13 20.38
N ASN A 42 10.54 -3.20 21.70
CA ASN A 42 11.29 -2.32 22.62
C ASN A 42 12.80 -2.58 22.59
N GLU A 43 13.22 -3.84 22.46
CA GLU A 43 14.62 -4.22 22.31
C GLU A 43 15.19 -3.70 20.98
N LYS A 44 14.43 -3.85 19.88
CA LYS A 44 14.81 -3.30 18.58
C LYS A 44 14.98 -1.79 18.63
N TYR A 45 14.02 -1.09 19.24
CA TYR A 45 14.09 0.36 19.46
C TYR A 45 15.34 0.73 20.26
N SER A 46 15.57 0.09 21.41
CA SER A 46 16.74 0.36 22.26
C SER A 46 18.08 0.16 21.55
N VAL A 47 18.18 -0.87 20.71
CA VAL A 47 19.40 -1.18 19.96
C VAL A 47 19.60 -0.19 18.81
N LEU A 48 18.55 0.17 18.07
CA LEU A 48 18.63 1.16 17.01
C LEU A 48 18.96 2.55 17.54
N SER A 49 18.36 2.96 18.66
CA SER A 49 18.69 4.23 19.33
C SER A 49 20.15 4.24 19.78
N TYR A 50 20.63 3.13 20.36
CA TYR A 50 22.04 2.99 20.72
C TYR A 50 22.98 3.10 19.51
N ILE A 51 22.65 2.45 18.37
CA ILE A 51 23.44 2.58 17.14
C ILE A 51 23.44 4.02 16.65
N ALA A 52 22.27 4.65 16.60
CA ALA A 52 22.10 6.00 16.08
C ALA A 52 22.84 7.05 16.91
N GLU A 53 22.88 6.89 18.24
CA GLU A 53 23.54 7.80 19.18
C GLU A 53 25.04 7.52 19.31
N SER A 54 25.43 6.27 19.62
CA SER A 54 26.82 5.94 19.96
C SER A 54 27.76 5.88 18.74
N TYR A 55 27.20 5.60 17.55
CA TYR A 55 27.96 5.45 16.30
C TYR A 55 27.67 6.56 15.30
N HIS A 56 27.22 7.72 15.79
CA HIS A 56 27.11 8.94 15.00
C HIS A 56 28.47 9.59 14.73
N LEU A 57 28.43 10.86 14.34
CA LEU A 57 29.57 11.75 14.14
C LEU A 57 30.16 12.20 15.48
N ASP A 58 31.48 12.27 15.58
CA ASP A 58 32.17 12.93 16.69
C ASP A 58 32.48 14.39 16.30
N PRO A 59 31.76 15.39 16.86
CA PRO A 59 31.93 16.79 16.48
C PRO A 59 33.35 17.31 16.72
N LYS A 60 34.04 16.79 17.74
CA LYS A 60 35.40 17.23 18.11
C LYS A 60 36.40 16.90 17.01
N THR A 61 36.34 15.67 16.50
CA THR A 61 37.22 15.23 15.41
C THR A 61 36.96 16.02 14.12
N ILE A 62 35.70 16.33 13.81
CA ILE A 62 35.32 17.12 12.62
C ILE A 62 35.84 18.56 12.73
N LEU A 63 35.64 19.22 13.88
CA LEU A 63 36.12 20.60 14.10
C LEU A 63 37.64 20.71 14.00
N ASN A 64 38.36 19.71 14.52
CA ASN A 64 39.82 19.67 14.42
C ASN A 64 40.29 19.61 12.96
N GLU A 65 39.71 18.73 12.13
CA GLU A 65 40.07 18.64 10.71
C GLU A 65 39.62 19.86 9.89
N LEU A 66 38.45 20.44 10.21
CA LEU A 66 38.01 21.71 9.61
C LEU A 66 39.01 22.83 9.87
N SER A 67 39.53 22.94 11.10
CA SER A 67 40.56 23.94 11.42
C SER A 67 41.86 23.73 10.63
N GLN A 68 42.24 22.48 10.35
CA GLN A 68 43.43 22.16 9.54
C GLN A 68 43.23 22.48 8.05
N VAL A 69 42.01 22.30 7.52
CA VAL A 69 41.65 22.70 6.15
C VAL A 69 41.65 24.22 6.02
N GLN A 70 41.16 24.93 7.04
CA GLN A 70 41.09 26.39 7.04
C GLN A 70 42.48 27.04 7.13
N ASN A 71 43.35 26.50 7.98
CA ASN A 71 44.66 27.10 8.28
C ASN A 71 45.74 26.76 7.25
N ASP A 72 45.67 25.61 6.59
CA ASP A 72 46.70 25.15 5.66
C ASP A 72 46.09 24.65 4.34
N LYS A 73 46.30 25.45 3.29
CA LYS A 73 45.79 25.22 1.93
C LYS A 73 46.65 24.25 1.10
N THR A 74 47.68 23.63 1.66
CA THR A 74 48.40 22.55 0.99
C THR A 74 47.60 21.24 1.05
N ASN A 75 47.65 20.43 -0.01
CA ASN A 75 46.94 19.14 -0.10
C ASN A 75 45.44 19.19 0.25
N ILE A 76 44.75 20.31 -0.09
CA ILE A 76 43.33 20.54 0.22
C ILE A 76 42.46 19.35 -0.19
N ILE A 77 42.67 18.78 -1.37
CA ILE A 77 41.87 17.64 -1.86
C ILE A 77 41.93 16.46 -0.89
N GLN A 78 43.12 16.10 -0.39
CA GLN A 78 43.27 14.99 0.57
C GLN A 78 42.62 15.32 1.91
N LYS A 79 42.74 16.57 2.39
CA LYS A 79 42.09 17.01 3.63
C LYS A 79 40.57 17.03 3.49
N CYS A 80 40.03 17.52 2.38
CA CYS A 80 38.61 17.48 2.05
C CYS A 80 38.10 16.03 1.95
N GLN A 81 38.88 15.10 1.39
CA GLN A 81 38.52 13.67 1.38
C GLN A 81 38.47 13.09 2.80
N ARG A 82 39.44 13.41 3.67
CA ARG A 82 39.40 13.00 5.08
C ARG A 82 38.18 13.57 5.80
N LEU A 83 37.89 14.85 5.58
CA LEU A 83 36.69 15.50 6.11
C LEU A 83 35.42 14.81 5.63
N ASN A 84 35.29 14.52 4.34
CA ASN A 84 34.15 13.78 3.80
C ASN A 84 33.98 12.41 4.48
N ASN A 85 35.07 11.67 4.64
CA ASN A 85 35.06 10.38 5.36
C ASN A 85 34.65 10.53 6.83
N LEU A 86 35.06 11.60 7.51
CA LEU A 86 34.69 11.87 8.90
C LEU A 86 33.24 12.34 9.05
N THR A 87 32.66 12.97 8.02
CA THR A 87 31.25 13.37 8.00
C THR A 87 30.29 12.21 7.69
N GLN A 88 30.81 11.01 7.41
CA GLN A 88 30.01 9.81 7.29
C GLN A 88 29.86 9.12 8.66
N PRO A 89 28.63 8.87 9.14
CA PRO A 89 28.41 8.14 10.38
C PRO A 89 28.95 6.71 10.30
N LYS A 90 29.47 6.19 11.42
CA LYS A 90 30.08 4.85 11.46
C LYS A 90 29.10 3.72 11.15
N TYR A 91 27.82 3.88 11.49
CA TYR A 91 26.79 2.89 11.14
C TYR A 91 26.60 2.69 9.62
N THR A 92 27.12 3.58 8.77
CA THR A 92 27.18 3.37 7.31
C THR A 92 28.03 2.14 6.97
N GLU A 93 29.14 1.93 7.67
CA GLU A 93 29.98 0.74 7.51
C GLU A 93 29.24 -0.52 7.93
N LEU A 94 28.48 -0.46 9.03
CA LEU A 94 27.61 -1.56 9.46
C LEU A 94 26.60 -1.91 8.37
N PHE A 95 25.95 -0.93 7.74
CA PHE A 95 25.01 -1.19 6.65
C PHE A 95 25.68 -1.85 5.44
N HIS A 96 26.90 -1.43 5.07
CA HIS A 96 27.66 -2.11 4.02
C HIS A 96 28.04 -3.55 4.39
N LEU A 97 28.40 -3.82 5.65
CA LEU A 97 28.70 -5.18 6.13
C LEU A 97 27.45 -6.08 6.14
N ILE A 98 26.30 -5.53 6.52
CA ILE A 98 25.01 -6.21 6.42
C ILE A 98 24.67 -6.51 4.96
N GLY A 99 24.85 -5.55 4.05
CA GLY A 99 24.55 -5.73 2.63
C GLY A 99 25.39 -6.82 1.93
N ARG A 100 26.54 -7.20 2.51
CA ARG A 100 27.38 -8.32 2.02
C ARG A 100 26.86 -9.70 2.43
N GLN A 101 25.97 -9.78 3.41
CA GLN A 101 25.41 -11.06 3.84
C GLN A 101 24.42 -11.60 2.81
N GLU A 102 24.22 -12.92 2.82
CA GLU A 102 23.07 -13.55 2.16
C GLU A 102 21.76 -12.96 2.72
N GLU A 103 20.84 -12.58 1.83
CA GLU A 103 19.61 -11.82 2.19
C GLU A 103 19.87 -10.48 2.93
N GLY A 104 21.09 -9.95 2.89
CA GLY A 104 21.49 -8.75 3.63
C GLY A 104 20.73 -7.49 3.23
N VAL A 105 20.47 -7.32 1.93
CA VAL A 105 19.68 -6.19 1.40
C VAL A 105 18.25 -6.23 1.94
N LYS A 106 17.62 -7.41 1.97
CA LYS A 106 16.29 -7.61 2.56
C LYS A 106 16.25 -7.23 4.03
N GLN A 107 17.28 -7.61 4.78
CA GLN A 107 17.41 -7.24 6.19
C GLN A 107 17.55 -5.73 6.38
N LEU A 108 18.23 -5.01 5.48
CA LEU A 108 18.33 -3.55 5.55
C LEU A 108 17.01 -2.85 5.22
N VAL A 109 16.24 -3.38 4.27
CA VAL A 109 14.87 -2.91 4.00
C VAL A 109 14.00 -3.11 5.24
N LYS A 110 14.07 -4.26 5.90
CA LYS A 110 13.36 -4.53 7.15
C LYS A 110 13.78 -3.60 8.29
N LEU A 111 15.08 -3.40 8.48
CA LEU A 111 15.63 -2.48 9.49
C LEU A 111 15.13 -1.04 9.25
N ARG A 112 15.08 -0.60 7.99
CA ARG A 112 14.49 0.69 7.62
C ARG A 112 13.00 0.76 7.92
N SER A 113 12.25 -0.31 7.64
CA SER A 113 10.84 -0.38 8.00
C SER A 113 10.64 -0.23 9.51
N ASP A 114 11.43 -0.96 10.31
CA ASP A 114 11.37 -0.86 11.78
C ASP A 114 11.67 0.59 12.22
N LEU A 115 12.69 1.25 11.64
CA LEU A 115 12.97 2.67 11.90
C LEU A 115 11.83 3.62 11.56
N LEU A 116 11.19 3.44 10.40
CA LEU A 116 10.07 4.28 9.99
C LEU A 116 8.87 4.10 10.91
N ASN A 117 8.57 2.86 11.31
CA ASN A 117 7.50 2.58 12.27
C ASN A 117 7.77 3.27 13.62
N PHE A 118 9.01 3.27 14.12
CA PHE A 118 9.35 3.99 15.34
C PHE A 118 9.27 5.52 15.23
N LEU A 119 9.49 6.08 14.04
CA LEU A 119 9.38 7.53 13.80
C LEU A 119 7.93 7.99 13.62
N ASP A 120 7.08 7.11 13.10
CA ASP A 120 5.66 7.36 12.86
C ASP A 120 4.82 7.10 14.14
N GLU A 121 5.22 6.17 15.00
CA GLU A 121 4.43 5.82 16.19
C GLU A 121 4.50 6.84 17.35
N PRO A 122 3.34 7.25 17.90
CA PRO A 122 3.27 8.28 18.94
C PRO A 122 3.86 7.82 20.30
N GLU A 123 3.74 6.55 20.65
CA GLU A 123 4.27 5.99 21.91
C GLU A 123 5.78 6.26 22.05
N TYR A 124 6.53 6.04 20.97
CA TYR A 124 7.97 6.30 20.92
C TYR A 124 8.29 7.78 20.69
N ASN A 125 7.37 8.58 20.14
CA ASN A 125 7.54 10.03 20.00
C ASN A 125 7.51 10.75 21.36
N VAL A 126 6.72 10.30 22.33
CA VAL A 126 6.67 10.90 23.69
C VAL A 126 7.86 10.46 24.54
N GLN A 127 8.31 9.21 24.37
CA GLN A 127 9.37 8.62 25.21
C GLN A 127 10.80 8.95 24.74
N SER A 128 10.96 9.41 23.50
CA SER A 128 12.26 9.80 22.94
C SER A 128 12.58 11.27 23.25
N THR A 129 13.77 11.54 23.77
CA THR A 129 14.33 12.90 23.76
C THR A 129 14.34 13.41 22.31
N SER A 130 13.97 14.67 22.09
CA SER A 130 13.99 15.32 20.75
C SER A 130 15.26 15.01 19.94
N GLU A 131 16.39 14.87 20.63
CA GLU A 131 17.70 14.50 20.06
C GLU A 131 17.77 13.08 19.51
N ILE A 132 17.30 12.05 20.23
CA ILE A 132 17.31 10.65 19.79
C ILE A 132 16.49 10.50 18.50
N ARG A 133 15.35 11.18 18.43
CA ARG A 133 14.50 11.21 17.24
C ARG A 133 15.24 11.80 16.02
N GLN A 134 16.03 12.85 16.22
CA GLN A 134 16.86 13.42 15.15
C GLN A 134 17.94 12.44 14.69
N TYR A 135 18.61 11.72 15.60
CA TYR A 135 19.59 10.69 15.26
C TYR A 135 18.96 9.53 14.48
N LEU A 136 17.79 9.03 14.89
CA LEU A 136 17.05 7.98 14.17
C LEU A 136 16.62 8.46 12.78
N LYS A 137 16.11 9.69 12.66
CA LYS A 137 15.76 10.29 11.37
C LYS A 137 16.97 10.41 10.45
N ARG A 138 18.12 10.83 10.97
CA ARG A 138 19.38 10.89 10.22
C ARG A 138 19.84 9.52 9.76
N MET A 139 19.77 8.52 10.65
CA MET A 139 20.12 7.13 10.31
C MET A 139 19.20 6.55 9.22
N SER A 140 17.90 6.82 9.30
CA SER A 140 16.94 6.46 8.25
C SER A 140 17.28 7.12 6.92
N GLU A 141 17.66 8.41 6.90
CA GLU A 141 18.06 9.10 5.68
C GLU A 141 19.34 8.51 5.05
N VAL A 142 20.35 8.17 5.85
CA VAL A 142 21.56 7.49 5.35
C VAL A 142 21.21 6.14 4.72
N LEU A 143 20.34 5.37 5.38
CA LEU A 143 19.86 4.09 4.87
C LEU A 143 19.02 4.26 3.59
N LYS A 144 18.27 5.37 3.47
CA LYS A 144 17.54 5.76 2.26
C LYS A 144 18.48 5.88 1.07
N GLN A 145 19.57 6.63 1.25
CA GLN A 145 20.53 6.95 0.21
C GLN A 145 21.26 5.69 -0.27
N LEU A 146 21.64 4.82 0.68
CA LEU A 146 22.25 3.54 0.38
C LEU A 146 21.30 2.64 -0.44
N LEU A 147 20.07 2.47 0.04
CA LEU A 147 19.07 1.66 -0.66
C LEU A 147 18.68 2.27 -2.01
N ALA A 148 18.58 3.59 -2.14
CA ALA A 148 18.32 4.24 -3.43
C ALA A 148 19.41 3.94 -4.47
N THR A 149 20.67 3.80 -4.04
CA THR A 149 21.77 3.39 -4.92
C THR A 149 21.62 1.94 -5.38
N TRP A 150 21.22 1.04 -4.46
CA TRP A 150 21.08 -0.39 -4.78
C TRP A 150 19.81 -0.73 -5.56
N PHE A 151 18.71 -0.05 -5.31
CA PHE A 151 17.43 -0.25 -5.99
C PHE A 151 17.30 0.63 -7.24
N THR A 152 18.35 0.64 -8.07
CA THR A 152 18.34 1.34 -9.36
C THR A 152 17.47 0.58 -10.36
N THR A 153 16.80 1.33 -11.25
CA THR A 153 15.87 0.80 -12.26
C THR A 153 16.44 -0.33 -13.12
N GLY A 154 17.73 -0.28 -13.46
CA GLY A 154 18.40 -1.29 -14.28
C GLY A 154 18.54 -2.67 -13.61
N LEU A 155 18.37 -2.75 -12.29
CA LEU A 155 18.43 -4.00 -11.51
C LEU A 155 17.03 -4.55 -11.17
N LEU A 156 15.99 -3.89 -11.67
CA LEU A 156 14.60 -4.34 -11.54
C LEU A 156 14.18 -5.17 -12.76
N SER A 157 13.66 -6.34 -12.50
CA SER A 157 13.01 -7.21 -13.47
C SER A 157 11.50 -7.07 -13.38
N VAL A 158 10.85 -7.04 -14.54
CA VAL A 158 9.39 -7.10 -14.66
C VAL A 158 9.02 -8.49 -15.09
N GLU A 159 8.10 -9.11 -14.36
CA GLU A 159 7.61 -10.44 -14.65
C GLU A 159 6.08 -10.42 -14.72
N ARG A 160 5.51 -11.07 -15.74
CA ARG A 160 4.08 -11.30 -15.83
C ARG A 160 3.71 -12.49 -14.93
N VAL A 161 2.83 -12.25 -13.97
CA VAL A 161 2.27 -13.29 -13.10
C VAL A 161 0.95 -13.79 -13.71
N THR A 162 0.86 -15.11 -13.87
CA THR A 162 -0.33 -15.79 -14.38
C THR A 162 -0.74 -16.90 -13.41
N TRP A 163 -1.88 -17.56 -13.67
CA TRP A 163 -2.27 -18.74 -12.88
C TRP A 163 -1.29 -19.92 -13.00
N GLN A 164 -0.41 -19.91 -14.00
CA GLN A 164 0.62 -20.93 -14.22
C GLN A 164 1.94 -20.61 -13.50
N SER A 165 2.09 -19.40 -12.95
CA SER A 165 3.28 -18.99 -12.21
C SER A 165 3.43 -19.80 -10.91
N PRO A 166 4.65 -19.91 -10.34
CA PRO A 166 4.88 -20.63 -9.10
C PRO A 166 3.95 -20.18 -7.96
N CYS A 167 3.45 -21.14 -7.17
CA CYS A 167 2.52 -20.85 -6.08
C CYS A 167 3.10 -19.82 -5.07
N GLU A 168 4.41 -19.84 -4.86
CA GLU A 168 5.09 -18.89 -3.97
C GLU A 168 4.85 -17.42 -4.39
N ILE A 169 5.06 -17.06 -5.66
CA ILE A 169 4.85 -15.67 -6.11
C ILE A 169 3.37 -15.30 -6.11
N VAL A 170 2.49 -16.24 -6.47
CA VAL A 170 1.03 -16.05 -6.47
C VAL A 170 0.51 -15.82 -5.05
N GLN A 171 1.02 -16.56 -4.07
CA GLN A 171 0.73 -16.36 -2.65
C GLN A 171 1.19 -14.97 -2.19
N ARG A 172 2.42 -14.55 -2.51
CA ARG A 172 2.91 -13.20 -2.17
C ARG A 172 2.07 -12.10 -2.80
N VAL A 173 1.62 -12.28 -4.05
CA VAL A 173 0.70 -11.34 -4.71
C VAL A 173 -0.60 -11.20 -3.92
N SER A 174 -1.14 -12.30 -3.38
CA SER A 174 -2.32 -12.27 -2.53
C SER A 174 -2.10 -11.61 -1.16
N GLU A 175 -0.96 -11.86 -0.53
CA GLU A 175 -0.61 -11.30 0.78
C GLU A 175 -0.36 -9.79 0.75
N TYR A 176 0.25 -9.31 -0.34
CA TYR A 176 0.68 -7.91 -0.48
C TYR A 176 -0.31 -7.01 -1.24
N GLU A 177 -1.50 -7.50 -1.61
CA GLU A 177 -2.52 -6.69 -2.27
C GLU A 177 -3.07 -5.62 -1.31
N ALA A 178 -2.62 -4.37 -1.52
CA ALA A 178 -2.87 -3.29 -0.59
C ALA A 178 -4.10 -2.45 -0.95
N VAL A 179 -4.66 -2.54 -2.16
CA VAL A 179 -5.77 -1.67 -2.62
C VAL A 179 -7.11 -2.38 -2.49
N HIS A 180 -7.21 -3.61 -3.01
CA HIS A 180 -8.46 -4.40 -2.98
C HIS A 180 -8.19 -5.81 -2.46
N PRO A 181 -8.32 -6.06 -1.14
CA PRO A 181 -7.96 -7.34 -0.52
C PRO A 181 -8.60 -8.53 -1.24
N ILE A 182 -7.78 -9.55 -1.53
CA ILE A 182 -8.21 -10.77 -2.20
C ILE A 182 -8.89 -11.67 -1.17
N ARG A 183 -10.18 -11.98 -1.41
CA ARG A 183 -10.99 -12.70 -0.40
C ARG A 183 -10.88 -14.22 -0.53
N THR A 184 -10.70 -14.73 -1.74
CA THR A 184 -10.72 -16.17 -2.04
C THR A 184 -9.72 -16.53 -3.14
N TRP A 185 -9.30 -17.79 -3.20
CA TRP A 185 -8.47 -18.31 -4.31
C TRP A 185 -9.17 -18.21 -5.67
N VAL A 186 -10.51 -18.25 -5.68
CA VAL A 186 -11.29 -18.04 -6.90
C VAL A 186 -11.14 -16.59 -7.36
N ASP A 187 -11.21 -15.60 -6.46
CA ASP A 187 -10.93 -14.18 -6.75
C ASP A 187 -9.52 -14.00 -7.33
N LEU A 188 -8.51 -14.59 -6.70
CA LEU A 188 -7.13 -14.55 -7.20
C LEU A 188 -7.01 -15.12 -8.61
N LYS A 189 -7.61 -16.29 -8.87
CA LYS A 189 -7.64 -16.90 -10.21
C LYS A 189 -8.32 -15.98 -11.22
N ARG A 190 -9.36 -15.23 -10.84
CA ARG A 190 -10.00 -14.24 -11.73
C ARG A 190 -9.05 -13.10 -12.08
N ARG A 191 -8.31 -12.59 -11.10
CA ARG A 191 -7.37 -11.47 -11.27
C ARG A 191 -6.10 -11.84 -12.06
N LEU A 192 -5.81 -13.13 -12.18
CA LEU A 192 -4.71 -13.67 -12.97
C LEU A 192 -5.19 -14.36 -14.27
N GLY A 193 -6.48 -14.25 -14.56
CA GLY A 193 -7.15 -14.92 -15.67
C GLY A 193 -7.30 -14.05 -16.93
N PRO A 194 -8.19 -14.42 -17.86
CA PRO A 194 -8.42 -13.66 -19.08
C PRO A 194 -8.93 -12.24 -18.79
N TYR A 195 -8.59 -11.31 -19.66
CA TYR A 195 -8.81 -9.86 -19.54
C TYR A 195 -8.15 -9.22 -18.30
N ARG A 196 -7.27 -9.94 -17.60
CA ARG A 196 -6.59 -9.45 -16.39
C ARG A 196 -5.11 -9.76 -16.46
N ARG A 197 -4.27 -8.73 -16.31
CA ARG A 197 -2.81 -8.87 -16.29
C ARG A 197 -2.28 -8.44 -14.94
N CYS A 198 -1.35 -9.23 -14.41
CA CYS A 198 -0.65 -8.90 -13.19
C CYS A 198 0.85 -8.84 -13.51
N PHE A 199 1.46 -7.70 -13.23
CA PHE A 199 2.90 -7.51 -13.39
C PHE A 199 3.52 -7.31 -12.02
N VAL A 200 4.68 -7.93 -11.83
CA VAL A 200 5.44 -7.82 -10.61
C VAL A 200 6.84 -7.31 -10.94
N TYR A 201 7.28 -6.31 -10.17
CA TYR A 201 8.66 -5.86 -10.15
C TYR A 201 9.42 -6.61 -9.07
N THR A 202 10.45 -7.35 -9.45
CA THR A 202 11.38 -8.02 -8.55
C THR A 202 12.76 -7.35 -8.67
N HIS A 203 13.55 -7.42 -7.61
CA HIS A 203 14.95 -7.00 -7.66
C HIS A 203 15.84 -8.23 -7.65
N PHE A 204 17.00 -8.16 -8.33
CA PHE A 204 17.91 -9.31 -8.45
C PHE A 204 18.29 -9.94 -7.09
N MET A 205 18.44 -9.12 -6.04
CA MET A 205 18.77 -9.57 -4.67
C MET A 205 17.55 -9.95 -3.81
N MET A 206 16.33 -9.83 -4.33
CA MET A 206 15.08 -10.16 -3.64
C MET A 206 14.06 -10.72 -4.65
N LYS A 207 14.43 -11.81 -5.34
CA LYS A 207 13.62 -12.36 -6.45
C LYS A 207 12.26 -12.88 -5.99
N ASN A 208 12.19 -13.43 -4.78
CA ASN A 208 10.97 -14.03 -4.23
C ASN A 208 10.07 -13.02 -3.53
N ASP A 209 10.55 -11.79 -3.32
CA ASP A 209 9.79 -10.74 -2.65
C ASP A 209 9.44 -9.65 -3.68
N PRO A 210 8.20 -9.63 -4.21
CA PRO A 210 7.77 -8.62 -5.17
C PRO A 210 7.90 -7.24 -4.53
N LEU A 211 8.44 -6.24 -5.22
CA LEU A 211 8.53 -4.85 -4.72
C LEU A 211 7.27 -4.04 -5.05
N VAL A 212 6.82 -4.16 -6.30
CA VAL A 212 5.65 -3.47 -6.83
C VAL A 212 4.80 -4.49 -7.57
N ILE A 213 3.51 -4.53 -7.25
CA ILE A 213 2.52 -5.38 -7.90
C ILE A 213 1.55 -4.47 -8.63
N LEU A 214 1.33 -4.72 -9.93
CA LEU A 214 0.41 -3.98 -10.76
C LEU A 214 -0.67 -4.90 -11.30
N HIS A 215 -1.92 -4.63 -10.95
CA HIS A 215 -3.06 -5.29 -11.56
C HIS A 215 -3.68 -4.39 -12.65
N VAL A 216 -3.87 -4.98 -13.82
CA VAL A 216 -4.38 -4.33 -15.02
C VAL A 216 -5.61 -5.06 -15.51
N ALA A 217 -6.66 -4.31 -15.81
CA ALA A 217 -7.86 -4.81 -16.48
C ALA A 217 -7.85 -4.37 -17.94
N LEU A 218 -8.03 -5.33 -18.85
CA LEU A 218 -8.22 -5.08 -20.28
C LEU A 218 -9.73 -4.90 -20.52
N MET A 219 -10.11 -3.76 -21.10
CA MET A 219 -11.50 -3.34 -21.24
C MET A 219 -11.73 -2.59 -22.56
N ASP A 220 -13.00 -2.48 -22.95
CA ASP A 220 -13.43 -1.73 -24.13
C ASP A 220 -13.36 -0.20 -23.90
N ASN A 221 -13.61 0.26 -22.67
CA ASN A 221 -13.63 1.69 -22.33
C ASN A 221 -12.96 1.95 -20.96
N ILE A 222 -12.51 3.19 -20.74
CA ILE A 222 -11.94 3.63 -19.46
C ILE A 222 -13.02 3.62 -18.35
N SER A 223 -12.93 2.63 -17.48
CA SER A 223 -13.83 2.40 -16.34
C SER A 223 -13.84 3.57 -15.36
N ASP A 224 -15.02 3.85 -14.80
CA ASP A 224 -15.26 4.83 -13.73
C ASP A 224 -15.51 4.19 -12.36
N SER A 225 -15.94 2.93 -12.31
CA SER A 225 -16.21 2.17 -11.07
C SER A 225 -15.31 0.95 -10.89
N ILE A 226 -14.80 0.74 -9.67
CA ILE A 226 -14.02 -0.47 -9.35
C ILE A 226 -14.91 -1.71 -9.27
N GLN A 227 -16.16 -1.55 -8.85
CA GLN A 227 -17.12 -2.65 -8.77
C GLN A 227 -17.39 -3.24 -10.15
N GLU A 228 -17.38 -2.42 -11.21
CA GLU A 228 -17.47 -2.92 -12.59
C GLU A 228 -16.28 -3.81 -12.92
N ILE A 229 -15.05 -3.36 -12.66
CA ILE A 229 -13.83 -4.15 -12.91
C ILE A 229 -13.85 -5.48 -12.15
N ILE A 230 -14.30 -5.50 -10.90
CA ILE A 230 -14.32 -6.73 -10.09
C ILE A 230 -15.48 -7.66 -10.52
N ARG A 231 -16.63 -7.13 -10.95
CA ARG A 231 -17.84 -7.92 -11.29
C ARG A 231 -17.95 -8.33 -12.76
N ARG A 232 -17.36 -7.60 -13.71
CA ARG A 232 -17.58 -7.76 -15.17
C ARG A 232 -17.15 -9.11 -15.75
N VAL A 233 -16.51 -9.98 -14.98
CA VAL A 233 -16.18 -11.35 -15.39
C VAL A 233 -17.43 -12.21 -15.68
N THR A 234 -18.63 -11.78 -15.27
CA THR A 234 -19.87 -12.59 -15.38
C THR A 234 -20.74 -12.37 -16.63
N LEU A 235 -20.44 -11.43 -17.53
CA LEU A 235 -21.45 -10.90 -18.48
C LEU A 235 -21.21 -11.11 -20.00
N HIS A 236 -20.10 -11.72 -20.44
CA HIS A 236 -19.78 -11.77 -21.88
C HIS A 236 -20.42 -12.91 -22.70
N ASP A 237 -21.35 -13.70 -22.14
CA ASP A 237 -21.95 -14.86 -22.84
C ASP A 237 -23.38 -14.66 -23.39
N GLU A 238 -23.98 -13.46 -23.31
CA GLU A 238 -25.40 -13.31 -23.69
C GLU A 238 -25.69 -12.64 -25.05
N SER A 239 -24.69 -12.22 -25.84
CA SER A 239 -24.97 -11.42 -27.05
C SER A 239 -24.86 -12.12 -28.41
N HIS A 240 -24.65 -13.45 -28.49
CA HIS A 240 -24.58 -14.13 -29.80
C HIS A 240 -25.30 -15.48 -29.84
N THR A 241 -26.63 -15.48 -29.77
CA THR A 241 -27.48 -16.43 -30.50
C THR A 241 -28.93 -15.91 -30.48
N GLU A 242 -29.27 -15.01 -31.42
CA GLU A 242 -30.65 -14.86 -31.86
C GLU A 242 -30.80 -15.46 -33.25
N THR A 243 -31.40 -16.65 -33.32
CA THR A 243 -32.14 -17.11 -34.49
C THR A 243 -33.58 -17.32 -34.07
N PRO A 244 -34.57 -16.75 -34.77
CA PRO A 244 -35.97 -16.87 -34.37
C PRO A 244 -36.51 -18.20 -34.89
N THR A 245 -36.80 -19.13 -34.00
CA THR A 245 -37.74 -20.21 -34.29
C THR A 245 -38.81 -20.23 -33.23
N SER A 246 -40.03 -19.94 -33.70
CA SER A 246 -41.29 -20.21 -33.04
C SER A 246 -41.32 -21.63 -32.48
N ASP A 247 -41.63 -21.77 -31.19
CA ASP A 247 -42.76 -22.60 -30.77
C ASP A 247 -43.11 -22.36 -29.30
N SER A 248 -44.41 -22.20 -29.09
CA SER A 248 -45.09 -22.05 -27.82
C SER A 248 -45.19 -23.39 -27.07
N SER A 249 -44.81 -23.44 -25.80
CA SER A 249 -45.59 -24.16 -24.77
C SER A 249 -45.14 -23.86 -23.33
N LEU A 250 -46.17 -23.65 -22.50
CA LEU A 250 -46.29 -23.61 -21.05
C LEU A 250 -45.03 -23.77 -20.18
N ALA A 251 -44.77 -22.76 -19.35
CA ALA A 251 -44.02 -22.90 -18.10
C ALA A 251 -44.88 -22.46 -16.91
N THR A 252 -45.24 -23.44 -16.09
CA THR A 252 -45.80 -23.29 -14.75
C THR A 252 -44.79 -22.68 -13.79
N SER A 253 -45.27 -21.78 -12.94
CA SER A 253 -44.53 -21.14 -11.86
C SER A 253 -44.13 -22.13 -10.76
N SER A 254 -42.84 -22.22 -10.46
CA SER A 254 -42.38 -22.62 -9.12
C SER A 254 -41.04 -21.96 -8.82
N THR A 255 -41.09 -21.04 -7.87
CA THR A 255 -40.01 -20.42 -7.12
C THR A 255 -39.19 -21.48 -6.38
N ASP A 256 -37.89 -21.57 -6.66
CA ASP A 256 -36.81 -21.79 -5.67
C ASP A 256 -35.50 -22.18 -6.37
N SER A 257 -34.52 -21.26 -6.40
CA SER A 257 -33.07 -21.53 -6.36
C SER A 257 -32.26 -20.25 -6.60
N LEU A 258 -32.09 -19.45 -5.55
CA LEU A 258 -31.10 -18.37 -5.49
C LEU A 258 -29.70 -18.94 -5.21
N ILE A 259 -29.11 -19.62 -6.19
CA ILE A 259 -27.66 -19.81 -6.27
C ILE A 259 -27.28 -19.57 -7.73
N PRO A 260 -26.58 -18.47 -8.07
CA PRO A 260 -26.10 -18.28 -9.43
C PRO A 260 -25.09 -19.38 -9.74
N SER A 261 -25.45 -20.29 -10.66
CA SER A 261 -24.54 -21.27 -11.20
C SER A 261 -23.30 -20.56 -11.76
N ILE A 262 -22.12 -20.99 -11.31
CA ILE A 262 -20.83 -20.47 -11.78
C ILE A 262 -20.72 -20.82 -13.27
N LYS A 263 -21.10 -19.91 -14.17
CA LYS A 263 -20.75 -20.00 -15.59
C LYS A 263 -19.22 -19.99 -15.71
N SER A 264 -18.69 -20.92 -16.49
CA SER A 264 -17.26 -21.05 -16.78
C SER A 264 -16.71 -19.75 -17.36
N MET A 265 -15.53 -19.32 -16.90
CA MET A 265 -14.84 -18.20 -17.54
C MET A 265 -14.62 -18.49 -19.02
N PRO A 266 -14.77 -17.50 -19.92
CA PRO A 266 -14.38 -17.66 -21.31
C PRO A 266 -12.89 -18.04 -21.35
N SER A 267 -12.56 -19.14 -22.03
CA SER A 267 -11.20 -19.67 -22.10
C SER A 267 -10.28 -18.84 -23.00
N GLU A 268 -10.85 -18.00 -23.87
CA GLU A 268 -10.10 -17.20 -24.85
C GLU A 268 -10.48 -15.71 -24.79
N GLU A 269 -9.48 -14.85 -24.93
CA GLU A 269 -9.63 -13.39 -24.96
C GLU A 269 -9.91 -12.96 -26.41
N ASN A 270 -10.96 -12.16 -26.64
CA ASN A 270 -11.21 -11.57 -27.96
C ASN A 270 -10.49 -10.21 -28.07
N PRO A 271 -9.48 -10.07 -28.96
CA PRO A 271 -8.73 -8.82 -29.13
C PRO A 271 -9.56 -7.63 -29.60
N GLU A 272 -10.73 -7.86 -30.23
CA GLU A 272 -11.58 -6.78 -30.75
C GLU A 272 -12.27 -5.97 -29.64
N PHE A 273 -12.43 -6.53 -28.44
CA PHE A 273 -13.03 -5.83 -27.30
C PHE A 273 -12.00 -5.18 -26.37
N ILE A 274 -10.72 -5.17 -26.76
CA ILE A 274 -9.61 -4.67 -25.95
C ILE A 274 -9.10 -3.35 -26.54
N HIS A 275 -9.66 -2.23 -26.05
CA HIS A 275 -9.27 -0.89 -26.48
C HIS A 275 -8.59 -0.07 -25.39
N SER A 276 -8.74 -0.46 -24.13
CA SER A 276 -8.17 0.22 -22.96
C SER A 276 -7.55 -0.75 -21.95
N ALA A 277 -6.45 -0.34 -21.32
CA ALA A 277 -5.82 -1.01 -20.19
C ALA A 277 -5.89 -0.11 -18.95
N ILE A 278 -6.44 -0.66 -17.88
CA ILE A 278 -6.74 0.07 -16.65
C ILE A 278 -5.94 -0.48 -15.49
N PHE A 279 -4.99 0.31 -15.00
CA PHE A 279 -4.24 0.02 -13.77
C PHE A 279 -5.13 0.30 -12.56
N TYR A 280 -5.79 -0.73 -12.04
CA TYR A 280 -6.77 -0.57 -10.95
C TYR A 280 -6.20 -0.89 -9.56
N SER A 281 -5.02 -1.53 -9.49
CA SER A 281 -4.27 -1.67 -8.24
C SER A 281 -2.77 -1.57 -8.50
N ILE A 282 -2.10 -0.73 -7.70
CA ILE A 282 -0.64 -0.59 -7.67
C ILE A 282 -0.24 -0.67 -6.20
N SER A 283 0.41 -1.78 -5.83
CA SER A 283 0.78 -2.07 -4.44
C SER A 283 2.29 -2.06 -4.29
N SER A 284 2.81 -1.16 -3.46
CA SER A 284 4.19 -1.22 -2.97
C SER A 284 4.24 -2.11 -1.74
N THR A 285 4.97 -3.22 -1.81
CA THR A 285 4.93 -4.26 -0.78
C THR A 285 5.89 -3.98 0.39
N GLN A 286 6.99 -3.27 0.12
CA GLN A 286 8.07 -3.04 1.07
C GLN A 286 7.98 -1.63 1.65
N SER A 287 7.46 -1.52 2.87
CA SER A 287 7.42 -0.27 3.67
C SER A 287 8.81 0.34 3.86
N GLY A 288 9.85 -0.50 3.98
CA GLY A 288 11.24 -0.05 4.06
C GLY A 288 11.71 0.71 2.83
N LEU A 289 11.11 0.51 1.66
CA LEU A 289 11.45 1.27 0.44
C LEU A 289 10.64 2.57 0.31
N ARG A 290 9.86 2.96 1.32
CA ARG A 290 9.07 4.20 1.31
C ARG A 290 9.96 5.41 1.00
N GLY A 291 9.56 6.16 -0.02
CA GLY A 291 10.25 7.37 -0.49
C GLY A 291 11.51 7.11 -1.30
N ILE A 292 11.82 5.86 -1.65
CA ILE A 292 12.85 5.49 -2.62
C ILE A 292 12.18 5.41 -3.99
N GLU A 293 12.70 6.15 -4.96
CA GLU A 293 12.18 6.15 -6.31
C GLU A 293 12.69 4.91 -7.04
N LEU A 294 11.81 3.92 -7.21
CA LEU A 294 12.09 2.70 -8.00
C LEU A 294 12.06 2.97 -9.53
N GLY A 295 12.10 4.24 -9.93
CA GLY A 295 12.04 4.73 -11.31
C GLY A 295 10.70 5.34 -11.71
N ASN A 296 10.76 6.44 -12.46
CA ASN A 296 9.59 7.12 -13.06
C ASN A 296 9.07 6.41 -14.33
N SER A 297 9.43 5.13 -14.52
CA SER A 297 9.14 4.37 -15.74
C SER A 297 8.59 2.96 -15.45
N LEU A 298 8.16 2.70 -14.21
CA LEU A 298 7.50 1.44 -13.85
C LEU A 298 6.25 1.20 -14.72
N ILE A 299 5.47 2.25 -14.96
CA ILE A 299 4.28 2.11 -15.79
C ILE A 299 4.66 1.96 -17.27
N LYS A 300 5.66 2.73 -17.74
CA LYS A 300 6.13 2.71 -19.13
C LYS A 300 6.53 1.30 -19.59
N ARG A 301 7.26 0.54 -18.76
CA ARG A 301 7.68 -0.82 -19.12
C ARG A 301 6.52 -1.82 -19.17
N CYS A 302 5.59 -1.76 -18.22
CA CYS A 302 4.38 -2.59 -18.28
C CYS A 302 3.49 -2.24 -19.47
N VAL A 303 3.37 -0.95 -19.80
CA VAL A 303 2.65 -0.48 -21.00
C VAL A 303 3.29 -1.07 -22.26
N GLN A 304 4.62 -1.03 -22.39
CA GLN A 304 5.33 -1.63 -23.53
C GLN A 304 5.05 -3.12 -23.65
N ASP A 305 5.10 -3.88 -22.54
CA ASP A 305 4.81 -5.32 -22.55
C ASP A 305 3.37 -5.60 -23.00
N ILE A 306 2.39 -4.79 -22.56
CA ILE A 306 1.00 -4.91 -23.00
C ILE A 306 0.86 -4.53 -24.48
N GLN A 307 1.58 -3.51 -24.96
CA GLN A 307 1.53 -3.09 -26.37
C GLN A 307 2.14 -4.12 -27.33
N ILE A 308 3.17 -4.84 -26.89
CA ILE A 308 3.74 -5.96 -27.68
C ILE A 308 2.68 -7.03 -27.89
N GLU A 309 1.86 -7.30 -26.88
CA GLU A 309 0.80 -8.30 -26.95
C GLU A 309 -0.47 -7.79 -27.67
N TYR A 310 -0.81 -6.52 -27.50
CA TYR A 310 -1.95 -5.85 -28.14
C TYR A 310 -1.52 -4.56 -28.83
N PRO A 311 -1.02 -4.62 -30.08
CA PRO A 311 -0.49 -3.44 -30.78
C PRO A 311 -1.53 -2.36 -31.08
N LYS A 312 -2.83 -2.73 -31.15
CA LYS A 312 -3.94 -1.78 -31.37
C LYS A 312 -4.32 -1.00 -30.11
N LEU A 313 -3.81 -1.39 -28.94
CA LEU A 313 -4.15 -0.79 -27.67
C LEU A 313 -3.45 0.57 -27.51
N GLN A 314 -4.25 1.64 -27.41
CA GLN A 314 -3.74 3.02 -27.27
C GLN A 314 -4.16 3.70 -25.96
N GLN A 315 -5.22 3.22 -25.30
CA GLN A 315 -5.73 3.87 -24.10
C GLN A 315 -5.16 3.22 -22.83
N PHE A 316 -4.35 3.98 -22.10
CA PHE A 316 -3.80 3.57 -20.81
C PHE A 316 -4.26 4.54 -19.74
N SER A 317 -4.92 4.02 -18.71
CA SER A 317 -5.40 4.82 -17.58
C SER A 317 -5.22 4.05 -16.29
N SER A 318 -5.17 4.73 -15.16
CA SER A 318 -5.43 4.09 -13.88
C SER A 318 -6.89 4.28 -13.46
N LEU A 319 -7.33 3.50 -12.48
CA LEU A 319 -8.49 3.82 -11.64
C LEU A 319 -7.99 3.81 -10.20
N SER A 320 -7.64 4.99 -9.69
CA SER A 320 -6.83 5.13 -8.48
C SER A 320 -7.64 5.63 -7.28
N PRO A 321 -7.37 5.11 -6.07
CA PRO A 321 -7.97 5.63 -4.84
C PRO A 321 -7.39 6.99 -4.47
N ILE A 322 -8.09 7.73 -3.61
CA ILE A 322 -7.67 9.06 -3.15
C ILE A 322 -7.46 9.03 -1.63
N PRO A 323 -6.38 8.40 -1.13
CA PRO A 323 -6.12 8.32 0.31
C PRO A 323 -5.91 9.70 0.93
N GLY A 324 -6.40 9.86 2.16
CA GLY A 324 -6.24 11.07 2.96
C GLY A 324 -7.25 12.19 2.65
N PHE A 325 -8.07 12.08 1.60
CA PHE A 325 -9.03 13.14 1.28
C PHE A 325 -10.06 13.38 2.39
N ARG A 326 -10.66 12.32 2.95
CA ARG A 326 -11.62 12.48 4.06
C ARG A 326 -10.98 13.10 5.30
N ALA A 327 -9.74 12.70 5.61
CA ALA A 327 -8.99 13.25 6.74
C ALA A 327 -8.71 14.74 6.53
N TRP A 328 -8.19 15.11 5.35
CA TRP A 328 -7.99 16.50 4.95
C TRP A 328 -9.30 17.31 5.00
N LEU A 329 -10.40 16.76 4.51
CA LEU A 329 -11.70 17.43 4.54
C LEU A 329 -12.17 17.67 5.99
N THR A 330 -12.02 16.67 6.85
CA THR A 330 -12.41 16.78 8.27
C THR A 330 -11.56 17.82 8.99
N ASP A 331 -10.26 17.87 8.68
CA ASP A 331 -9.32 18.87 9.19
C ASP A 331 -9.72 20.29 8.77
N LYS A 332 -10.01 20.51 7.48
CA LYS A 332 -10.49 21.81 6.97
C LYS A 332 -11.83 22.24 7.57
N ILE A 333 -12.73 21.28 7.86
CA ILE A 333 -13.99 21.55 8.56
C ILE A 333 -13.74 21.95 10.01
N LYS A 334 -12.80 21.29 10.72
CA LYS A 334 -12.46 21.59 12.12
C LYS A 334 -11.82 22.96 12.28
N HIS A 335 -10.85 23.30 11.45
CA HIS A 335 -10.12 24.57 11.53
C HIS A 335 -10.87 25.75 10.89
N GLY A 336 -11.95 25.47 10.15
CA GLY A 336 -12.74 26.47 9.44
C GLY A 336 -11.99 27.00 8.22
N CYS A 337 -12.56 26.83 7.03
CA CYS A 337 -11.98 27.36 5.81
C CYS A 337 -13.01 28.20 5.03
N PRO A 338 -13.19 29.48 5.39
CA PRO A 338 -14.21 30.35 4.78
C PRO A 338 -14.06 30.50 3.27
N GLN A 339 -12.82 30.36 2.77
CA GLN A 339 -12.48 30.45 1.34
C GLN A 339 -13.04 29.26 0.53
N LEU A 340 -13.24 28.10 1.16
CA LEU A 340 -13.67 26.86 0.49
C LEU A 340 -15.10 26.46 0.86
N LEU A 341 -15.52 26.71 2.09
CA LEU A 341 -16.84 26.35 2.63
C LEU A 341 -17.36 27.45 3.57
N SER A 342 -18.62 27.87 3.37
CA SER A 342 -19.33 28.67 4.37
C SER A 342 -19.51 27.88 5.68
N LEU A 343 -19.60 28.58 6.82
CA LEU A 343 -19.79 27.97 8.14
C LEU A 343 -21.00 27.01 8.19
N GLU A 344 -22.18 27.45 7.75
CA GLU A 344 -23.41 26.64 7.73
C GLU A 344 -23.24 25.32 6.96
N ARG A 345 -22.64 25.40 5.77
CA ARG A 345 -22.35 24.21 4.94
C ARG A 345 -21.31 23.29 5.55
N SER A 346 -20.35 23.82 6.29
CA SER A 346 -19.32 23.01 6.96
C SER A 346 -19.94 22.15 8.06
N GLU A 347 -20.86 22.72 8.85
CA GLU A 347 -21.61 22.00 9.88
C GLU A 347 -22.56 20.96 9.30
N TRP A 348 -23.30 21.31 8.25
CA TRP A 348 -24.14 20.38 7.52
C TRP A 348 -23.33 19.20 6.95
N LEU A 349 -22.22 19.48 6.26
CA LEU A 349 -21.36 18.45 5.67
C LEU A 349 -20.78 17.51 6.74
N LYS A 350 -20.40 18.06 7.90
CA LYS A 350 -19.94 17.27 9.05
C LYS A 350 -21.02 16.29 9.53
N SER A 351 -22.26 16.74 9.65
CA SER A 351 -23.40 15.90 10.07
C SER A 351 -23.68 14.78 9.06
N VAL A 352 -23.62 15.07 7.76
CA VAL A 352 -23.89 14.10 6.70
C VAL A 352 -22.79 13.04 6.65
N LEU A 353 -21.52 13.46 6.67
CA LEU A 353 -20.39 12.55 6.58
C LEU A 353 -20.24 11.63 7.80
N ALA A 354 -20.77 12.01 8.97
CA ALA A 354 -20.74 11.20 10.18
C ALA A 354 -21.58 9.92 10.07
N THR A 355 -22.68 9.95 9.32
CA THR A 355 -23.64 8.83 9.27
C THR A 355 -23.17 7.66 8.40
N ASN A 356 -22.15 7.82 7.54
CA ASN A 356 -21.67 6.81 6.58
C ASN A 356 -22.74 6.17 5.66
N ILE A 357 -24.01 6.58 5.75
CA ILE A 357 -25.16 6.02 5.02
C ILE A 357 -25.67 7.01 3.96
N TRP A 358 -25.14 8.24 3.94
CA TRP A 358 -25.51 9.32 3.01
C TRP A 358 -25.46 8.92 1.53
N HIS A 359 -24.67 7.91 1.17
CA HIS A 359 -24.55 7.42 -0.21
C HIS A 359 -25.78 6.61 -0.68
N LEU A 360 -26.73 6.30 0.21
CA LEU A 360 -27.99 5.63 -0.13
C LEU A 360 -29.15 6.62 -0.39
N ASP A 361 -29.03 7.86 0.08
CA ASP A 361 -30.08 8.88 -0.07
C ASP A 361 -29.84 9.73 -1.33
N THR A 362 -30.73 9.61 -2.31
CA THR A 362 -30.65 10.30 -3.60
C THR A 362 -30.73 11.82 -3.48
N ASN A 363 -31.44 12.35 -2.49
CA ASN A 363 -31.59 13.80 -2.30
C ASN A 363 -30.27 14.40 -1.79
N VAL A 364 -29.71 13.77 -0.75
CA VAL A 364 -28.40 14.17 -0.20
C VAL A 364 -27.30 14.02 -1.23
N LEU A 365 -27.32 12.95 -2.05
CA LEU A 365 -26.36 12.73 -3.13
C LEU A 365 -26.32 13.89 -4.14
N ASN A 366 -27.48 14.40 -4.56
CA ASN A 366 -27.54 15.47 -5.55
C ASN A 366 -26.97 16.79 -5.02
N GLU A 367 -27.15 17.08 -3.73
CA GLU A 367 -26.59 18.27 -3.09
C GLU A 367 -25.09 18.13 -2.77
N ILE A 368 -24.67 16.98 -2.26
CA ILE A 368 -23.30 16.77 -1.79
C ILE A 368 -22.31 16.54 -2.94
N LYS A 369 -22.75 15.93 -4.05
CA LYS A 369 -21.90 15.61 -5.21
C LYS A 369 -21.11 16.82 -5.73
N PRO A 370 -21.74 17.94 -6.12
CA PRO A 370 -20.98 19.08 -6.66
C PRO A 370 -20.01 19.66 -5.63
N ILE A 371 -20.34 19.63 -4.34
CA ILE A 371 -19.48 20.13 -3.27
C ILE A 371 -18.23 19.25 -3.12
N LEU A 372 -18.42 17.94 -2.94
CA LEU A 372 -17.31 17.01 -2.76
C LEU A 372 -16.43 16.88 -4.00
N MET A 373 -17.00 16.90 -5.20
CA MET A 373 -16.21 16.86 -6.44
C MET A 373 -15.32 18.08 -6.59
N LYS A 374 -15.82 19.28 -6.26
CA LYS A 374 -15.04 20.53 -6.26
C LYS A 374 -13.92 20.51 -5.23
N LEU A 375 -14.24 20.13 -3.98
CA LEU A 375 -13.24 20.04 -2.90
C LEU A 375 -12.17 18.99 -3.21
N CYS A 376 -12.56 17.87 -3.81
CA CYS A 376 -11.62 16.83 -4.21
C CYS A 376 -10.72 17.29 -5.34
N ALA A 377 -11.26 17.98 -6.35
CA ALA A 377 -10.44 18.58 -7.40
C ALA A 377 -9.43 19.59 -6.83
N HIS A 378 -9.85 20.43 -5.87
CA HIS A 378 -8.95 21.35 -5.16
C HIS A 378 -7.85 20.60 -4.38
N TYR A 379 -8.21 19.54 -3.64
CA TYR A 379 -7.25 18.73 -2.89
C TYR A 379 -6.21 18.03 -3.80
N LEU A 380 -6.62 17.54 -4.97
CA LEU A 380 -5.72 16.85 -5.90
C LEU A 380 -4.79 17.83 -6.64
N TYR A 381 -5.32 19.00 -7.04
CA TYR A 381 -4.64 19.91 -7.95
C TYR A 381 -3.98 21.10 -7.26
N VAL A 382 -4.60 21.70 -6.25
CA VAL A 382 -4.14 22.95 -5.62
C VAL A 382 -3.31 22.67 -4.37
N GLU A 383 -3.73 21.74 -3.51
CA GLU A 383 -3.03 21.45 -2.26
C GLU A 383 -1.65 20.80 -2.51
N LYS A 384 -0.58 21.42 -1.98
CA LYS A 384 0.81 21.00 -2.18
C LYS A 384 1.56 20.75 -0.88
N GLN A 385 2.53 19.85 -0.94
CA GLN A 385 3.55 19.65 0.07
C GLN A 385 4.94 19.79 -0.57
N ARG A 386 5.73 20.78 -0.13
CA ARG A 386 7.05 21.12 -0.71
C ARG A 386 6.99 21.39 -2.24
N GLY A 387 5.82 21.83 -2.71
CA GLY A 387 5.54 22.09 -4.13
C GLY A 387 5.07 20.88 -4.94
N PHE A 388 5.05 19.67 -4.38
CA PHE A 388 4.45 18.49 -5.01
C PHE A 388 3.00 18.30 -4.58
N ALA A 389 2.18 17.58 -5.33
CA ALA A 389 0.80 17.24 -4.96
C ALA A 389 0.75 16.61 -3.56
N LEU A 390 -0.17 17.09 -2.71
CA LEU A 390 -0.33 16.63 -1.33
C LEU A 390 -0.72 15.14 -1.27
N ASN A 391 -1.63 14.71 -2.15
CA ASN A 391 -2.05 13.32 -2.21
C ASN A 391 -0.92 12.44 -2.78
N PRO A 392 -0.50 11.37 -2.06
CA PRO A 392 0.65 10.55 -2.45
C PRO A 392 0.42 9.77 -3.75
N VAL A 393 -0.82 9.36 -4.04
CA VAL A 393 -1.16 8.62 -5.27
C VAL A 393 -1.11 9.55 -6.47
N THR A 394 -1.63 10.77 -6.34
CA THR A 394 -1.52 11.84 -7.35
C THR A 394 -0.06 12.13 -7.65
N ASN A 395 0.74 12.33 -6.60
CA ASN A 395 2.16 12.59 -6.74
C ASN A 395 2.88 11.45 -7.48
N PHE A 396 2.55 10.18 -7.18
CA PHE A 396 3.10 9.03 -7.87
C PHE A 396 2.76 9.03 -9.37
N HIS A 397 1.49 9.23 -9.73
CA HIS A 397 1.06 9.20 -11.14
C HIS A 397 1.64 10.37 -11.96
N LEU A 398 1.65 11.58 -11.40
CA LEU A 398 2.25 12.76 -12.04
C LEU A 398 3.76 12.60 -12.24
N LYS A 399 4.49 12.03 -11.27
CA LYS A 399 5.92 11.69 -11.46
C LYS A 399 6.14 10.70 -12.59
N ASN A 400 5.20 9.77 -12.80
CA ASN A 400 5.23 8.81 -13.92
C ASN A 400 4.63 9.41 -15.21
N GLY A 401 4.43 10.72 -15.30
CA GLY A 401 4.02 11.40 -16.53
C GLY A 401 2.54 11.28 -16.89
N ALA A 402 1.70 10.88 -15.95
CA ALA A 402 0.25 10.81 -16.18
C ALA A 402 -0.39 12.20 -16.13
N CYS A 403 -1.52 12.35 -16.80
CA CYS A 403 -2.41 13.49 -16.70
C CYS A 403 -3.57 13.18 -15.73
N ILE A 404 -3.95 14.13 -14.86
CA ILE A 404 -5.19 14.01 -14.08
C ILE A 404 -6.36 14.14 -15.06
N TRP A 405 -7.04 13.03 -15.34
CA TRP A 405 -7.97 12.99 -16.46
C TRP A 405 -9.41 13.22 -16.03
N ARG A 406 -9.91 12.40 -15.11
CA ARG A 406 -11.32 12.45 -14.69
C ARG A 406 -11.48 12.06 -13.22
N LEU A 407 -12.32 12.81 -12.51
CA LEU A 407 -12.78 12.45 -11.17
C LEU A 407 -14.08 11.64 -11.29
N ASN A 408 -14.17 10.52 -10.57
CA ASN A 408 -15.28 9.58 -10.65
C ASN A 408 -16.08 9.58 -9.34
N TRP A 409 -17.38 9.84 -9.46
CA TRP A 409 -18.33 9.87 -8.35
C TRP A 409 -18.89 8.48 -8.05
N LEU A 410 -19.04 8.10 -6.77
CA LEU A 410 -19.48 6.77 -6.34
C LEU A 410 -18.69 5.61 -6.99
N ALA A 411 -17.41 5.85 -7.26
CA ALA A 411 -16.53 4.92 -7.95
C ALA A 411 -16.13 3.71 -7.10
N ASP A 412 -16.01 3.91 -5.77
CA ASP A 412 -15.79 2.84 -4.79
C ASP A 412 -16.74 2.97 -3.61
N THR A 413 -17.85 2.22 -3.65
CA THR A 413 -18.85 2.15 -2.58
C THR A 413 -18.49 1.18 -1.45
N SER A 414 -17.26 0.64 -1.44
CA SER A 414 -16.80 -0.16 -0.31
C SER A 414 -16.64 0.71 0.95
N GLU A 415 -16.66 0.07 2.12
CA GLU A 415 -16.42 0.75 3.40
C GLU A 415 -15.07 1.49 3.41
N ARG A 416 -14.06 0.92 2.73
CA ARG A 416 -12.75 1.54 2.56
C ARG A 416 -12.83 2.81 1.71
N GLY A 417 -13.48 2.74 0.54
CA GLY A 417 -13.67 3.89 -0.34
C GLY A 417 -14.42 5.03 0.36
N LEU A 418 -15.43 4.69 1.15
CA LEU A 418 -16.19 5.64 1.95
C LEU A 418 -15.32 6.35 3.00
N LYS A 419 -14.53 5.59 3.78
CA LYS A 419 -13.63 6.11 4.81
C LYS A 419 -12.44 6.89 4.23
N SER A 420 -11.96 6.52 3.05
CA SER A 420 -10.76 7.13 2.45
C SER A 420 -11.07 8.44 1.72
N SER A 421 -12.05 8.41 0.81
CA SER A 421 -12.26 9.47 -0.19
C SER A 421 -13.73 9.79 -0.44
N CYS A 422 -14.62 9.43 0.49
CA CYS A 422 -16.06 9.60 0.31
C CYS A 422 -16.54 8.95 -1.00
N THR A 423 -16.08 7.73 -1.28
CA THR A 423 -16.38 6.91 -2.48
C THR A 423 -15.83 7.40 -3.81
N MET A 424 -15.08 8.51 -3.84
CA MET A 424 -14.49 9.04 -5.07
C MET A 424 -13.20 8.31 -5.43
N MET A 425 -13.00 8.13 -6.73
CA MET A 425 -11.74 7.68 -7.33
C MET A 425 -11.38 8.60 -8.49
N VAL A 426 -10.17 8.48 -9.00
CA VAL A 426 -9.66 9.33 -10.08
C VAL A 426 -8.98 8.48 -11.14
N ASN A 427 -9.20 8.82 -12.40
CA ASN A 427 -8.46 8.26 -13.52
C ASN A 427 -7.25 9.15 -13.81
N TYR A 428 -6.05 8.56 -13.77
CA TYR A 428 -4.85 9.18 -14.33
C TYR A 428 -4.54 8.55 -15.69
N ARG A 429 -4.57 9.36 -16.75
CA ARG A 429 -4.37 8.88 -18.11
C ARG A 429 -2.93 9.03 -18.54
N TYR A 430 -2.38 8.00 -19.17
CA TYR A 430 -1.02 7.98 -19.70
C TYR A 430 -1.07 8.15 -21.22
N TYR A 431 -0.71 9.34 -21.67
CA TYR A 431 -0.54 9.64 -23.09
C TYR A 431 0.89 9.30 -23.51
N LEU A 432 1.06 8.20 -24.26
CA LEU A 432 2.37 7.60 -24.52
C LEU A 432 3.42 8.56 -25.07
N ASN A 433 3.01 9.51 -25.90
CA ASN A 433 3.88 10.50 -26.52
C ASN A 433 4.34 11.58 -25.53
N ASP A 434 3.54 11.85 -24.50
CA ASP A 434 3.72 12.99 -23.59
C ASP A 434 4.21 12.56 -22.19
N ILE A 435 4.32 11.25 -21.90
CA ILE A 435 4.72 10.73 -20.58
C ILE A 435 6.00 11.41 -20.08
N GLU A 436 7.03 11.49 -20.93
CA GLU A 436 8.33 12.02 -20.53
C GLU A 436 8.27 13.53 -20.29
N GLN A 437 7.62 14.27 -21.19
CA GLN A 437 7.43 15.71 -21.07
C GLN A 437 6.65 16.07 -19.80
N ASN A 438 5.52 15.39 -19.56
CA ASN A 438 4.69 15.60 -18.36
C ASN A 438 5.48 15.30 -17.07
N SER A 439 6.30 14.25 -17.08
CA SER A 439 7.14 13.90 -15.92
C SER A 439 8.17 14.99 -15.63
N ILE A 440 8.86 15.49 -16.65
CA ILE A 440 9.83 16.59 -16.53
C ILE A 440 9.16 17.86 -16.01
N GLU A 441 8.01 18.24 -16.58
CA GLU A 441 7.27 19.44 -16.15
C GLU A 441 6.81 19.35 -14.69
N TYR A 442 6.38 18.18 -14.23
CA TYR A 442 5.99 17.99 -12.85
C TYR A 442 7.18 17.96 -11.88
N ILE A 443 8.30 17.34 -12.26
CA ILE A 443 9.47 17.22 -11.38
C ILE A 443 10.22 18.55 -11.27
N ASP A 444 10.50 19.19 -12.41
CA ASP A 444 11.35 20.39 -12.47
C ASP A 444 10.55 21.67 -12.23
N LYS A 445 9.40 21.80 -12.90
CA LYS A 445 8.56 23.01 -12.84
C LYS A 445 7.43 22.92 -11.83
N LYS A 446 7.16 21.74 -11.26
CA LYS A 446 6.07 21.48 -10.29
C LYS A 446 4.68 21.77 -10.86
N VAL A 447 4.54 21.67 -12.18
CA VAL A 447 3.27 21.88 -12.90
C VAL A 447 2.51 20.57 -12.97
N CYS A 448 1.23 20.57 -12.61
CA CYS A 448 0.36 19.40 -12.71
C CYS A 448 -0.37 19.38 -14.04
N THR A 449 -0.12 18.38 -14.88
CA THR A 449 -0.89 18.15 -16.11
C THR A 449 -2.29 17.65 -15.75
N ALA A 450 -3.33 18.34 -16.21
CA ALA A 450 -4.72 17.96 -16.00
C ALA A 450 -5.57 18.21 -17.25
N ASP A 451 -6.58 17.38 -17.46
CA ASP A 451 -7.49 17.44 -18.60
C ASP A 451 -8.57 18.51 -18.38
N GLU A 452 -9.09 19.08 -19.46
CA GLU A 452 -10.15 20.09 -19.41
C GLU A 452 -11.38 19.62 -18.64
N GLN A 453 -11.75 18.32 -18.76
CA GLN A 453 -12.89 17.77 -18.03
C GLN A 453 -12.67 17.84 -16.51
N PHE A 454 -11.45 17.59 -16.05
CA PHE A 454 -11.10 17.70 -14.64
C PHE A 454 -11.06 19.17 -14.19
N LEU A 455 -10.45 20.05 -15.01
CA LEU A 455 -10.32 21.47 -14.71
C LEU A 455 -11.67 22.20 -14.59
N LYS A 456 -12.74 21.70 -15.24
CA LYS A 456 -14.12 22.22 -15.07
C LYS A 456 -14.57 22.25 -13.60
N TRP A 457 -14.11 21.31 -12.77
CA TRP A 457 -14.43 21.31 -11.34
C TRP A 457 -13.76 22.46 -10.58
N LEU A 458 -12.71 23.06 -11.14
CA LEU A 458 -12.03 24.22 -10.58
C LEU A 458 -12.59 25.54 -11.15
N THR A 459 -13.03 25.57 -12.42
CA THR A 459 -13.41 26.79 -13.14
C THR A 459 -14.89 27.18 -13.10
N HIS A 460 -15.81 26.30 -12.71
CA HIS A 460 -17.25 26.63 -12.56
C HIS A 460 -17.53 27.47 -11.28
N SER A 461 -16.81 28.58 -11.11
CA SER A 461 -16.90 29.56 -10.01
C SER A 461 -17.97 30.64 -10.22
N LYS A 462 -18.87 30.52 -11.21
CA LYS A 462 -19.99 31.48 -11.38
C LYS A 462 -21.28 31.11 -10.64
N ASP A 463 -21.34 29.94 -10.02
CA ASP A 463 -22.43 29.61 -9.09
C ASP A 463 -22.11 30.23 -7.73
N ARG A 464 -22.58 31.48 -7.51
CA ARG A 464 -22.91 32.22 -6.26
C ARG A 464 -22.47 31.68 -4.88
N PHE A 465 -21.32 31.04 -4.74
CA PHE A 465 -20.91 30.35 -3.51
C PHE A 465 -19.47 30.63 -3.10
N PHE A 466 -18.78 31.54 -3.78
CA PHE A 466 -17.51 32.11 -3.37
C PHE A 466 -17.68 33.62 -3.27
N THR A 467 -17.66 34.16 -2.04
CA THR A 467 -17.53 35.60 -1.83
C THR A 467 -16.05 35.99 -1.86
N MET A 468 -15.70 36.77 -2.87
CA MET A 468 -14.55 37.67 -3.04
C MET A 468 -13.13 37.08 -3.29
N ASP A 469 -12.58 37.53 -4.43
CA ASP A 469 -11.17 37.76 -4.78
C ASP A 469 -10.18 36.60 -4.83
N GLN A 470 -10.46 35.62 -5.68
CA GLN A 470 -9.41 34.74 -6.25
C GLN A 470 -9.33 34.79 -7.78
N ASP A 471 -10.30 35.39 -8.46
CA ASP A 471 -10.27 35.56 -9.92
C ASP A 471 -9.18 36.55 -10.37
N GLU A 472 -8.75 37.48 -9.51
CA GLU A 472 -7.65 38.42 -9.80
C GLU A 472 -6.27 37.76 -9.67
N LEU A 473 -6.12 36.83 -8.73
CA LEU A 473 -4.88 36.06 -8.53
C LEU A 473 -4.72 34.96 -9.58
N LEU A 474 -5.83 34.36 -10.03
CA LEU A 474 -5.84 33.41 -11.15
C LEU A 474 -5.58 34.13 -12.49
N ARG A 475 -6.12 35.35 -12.69
CA ARG A 475 -5.79 36.18 -13.86
C ARG A 475 -4.33 36.60 -13.85
N GLN A 476 -3.77 37.00 -12.72
CA GLN A 476 -2.34 37.33 -12.59
C GLN A 476 -1.45 36.11 -12.80
N LEU A 477 -1.85 34.91 -12.37
CA LEU A 477 -1.08 33.68 -12.63
C LEU A 477 -1.14 33.23 -14.09
N ILE A 478 -2.23 33.53 -14.80
CA ILE A 478 -2.39 33.25 -16.24
C ILE A 478 -1.70 34.33 -17.09
N GLU A 479 -1.73 35.61 -16.70
CA GLU A 479 -0.98 36.68 -17.37
C GLU A 479 0.54 36.55 -17.20
N ASN A 480 1.00 36.01 -16.07
CA ASN A 480 2.43 35.84 -15.79
C ASN A 480 3.04 34.56 -16.38
N ASN A 481 2.25 33.72 -17.07
CA ASN A 481 2.73 32.55 -17.81
C ASN A 481 1.93 32.36 -19.11
N PRO A 482 2.23 33.12 -20.17
CA PRO A 482 1.58 32.89 -21.46
C PRO A 482 2.15 31.62 -22.08
N ILE A 483 1.36 30.55 -22.09
CA ILE A 483 1.48 29.52 -23.12
C ILE A 483 1.15 30.22 -24.44
N ASN A 484 2.20 30.52 -25.20
CA ASN A 484 2.14 31.32 -26.42
C ASN A 484 1.68 30.43 -27.57
N VAL A 485 0.36 30.34 -27.81
CA VAL A 485 -0.23 29.54 -28.90
C VAL A 485 -0.23 30.30 -30.24
N GLU A 486 0.25 31.54 -30.30
CA GLU A 486 0.18 32.37 -31.52
C GLU A 486 1.52 32.70 -32.22
N THR A 487 2.64 32.07 -31.85
CA THR A 487 3.94 32.32 -32.52
C THR A 487 4.51 31.12 -33.28
N LEU A 488 3.65 30.36 -33.97
CA LEU A 488 4.04 29.33 -34.94
C LEU A 488 3.84 29.73 -36.40
N ILE A 489 3.54 31.00 -36.68
CA ILE A 489 3.34 31.49 -38.05
C ILE A 489 4.13 32.80 -38.22
N ASN A 490 5.19 32.73 -39.03
CA ASN A 490 6.07 33.80 -39.56
C ASN A 490 7.35 34.13 -38.75
N GLY A 491 8.52 33.77 -39.31
CA GLY A 491 9.85 34.24 -38.85
C GLY A 491 10.23 35.62 -39.43
N PRO A 492 11.51 36.06 -39.48
CA PRO A 492 12.74 35.48 -38.88
C PRO A 492 13.66 36.51 -38.13
N ILE A 493 14.70 35.99 -37.46
CA ILE A 493 16.06 36.58 -37.19
C ILE A 493 16.18 37.93 -36.44
N ASP A 494 16.76 37.93 -35.22
CA ASP A 494 18.09 38.54 -34.92
C ASP A 494 18.45 38.50 -33.41
N LEU A 495 19.71 38.17 -33.12
CA LEU A 495 20.36 38.28 -31.80
C LEU A 495 20.76 39.73 -31.51
N PRO A 496 20.84 40.16 -30.23
CA PRO A 496 22.17 40.54 -29.74
C PRO A 496 22.47 40.26 -28.25
N ILE A 497 23.78 40.29 -27.99
CA ILE A 497 24.54 40.08 -26.76
C ILE A 497 24.65 41.38 -25.93
N SER A 498 24.98 41.23 -24.64
CA SER A 498 25.43 42.22 -23.62
C SER A 498 24.29 42.88 -22.82
N SER A 499 24.39 43.18 -21.52
CA SER A 499 25.52 43.35 -20.61
C SER A 499 25.06 43.22 -19.15
N VAL A 500 25.96 42.71 -18.31
CA VAL A 500 25.85 42.66 -16.84
C VAL A 500 25.84 44.07 -16.24
N SER A 501 24.93 44.35 -15.31
CA SER A 501 25.15 45.34 -14.25
C SER A 501 24.46 44.95 -12.95
N SER A 502 25.29 44.82 -11.93
CA SER A 502 25.03 44.55 -10.53
C SER A 502 24.32 45.71 -9.83
N THR A 503 23.12 45.49 -9.28
CA THR A 503 22.60 46.21 -8.08
C THR A 503 21.24 45.63 -7.66
N SER A 504 21.23 44.56 -6.87
CA SER A 504 20.03 44.18 -6.07
C SER A 504 20.32 43.10 -5.01
N MET A 505 21.48 43.13 -4.33
CA MET A 505 21.79 42.20 -3.23
C MET A 505 21.64 42.78 -1.82
N GLU A 506 21.29 44.06 -1.65
CA GLU A 506 21.14 44.66 -0.31
C GLU A 506 19.69 44.78 0.20
N SER A 507 18.69 44.39 -0.61
CA SER A 507 17.27 44.40 -0.20
C SER A 507 16.71 43.04 0.24
N MET A 508 17.51 41.96 0.17
CA MET A 508 17.08 40.61 0.55
C MET A 508 17.55 40.14 1.93
N GLU A 509 18.53 40.81 2.56
CA GLU A 509 19.04 40.39 3.87
C GLU A 509 18.32 41.03 5.07
N LYS A 510 17.56 42.12 4.87
CA LYS A 510 16.80 42.77 5.97
C LYS A 510 15.41 42.18 6.23
N ASN A 511 14.84 41.41 5.31
CA ASN A 511 13.54 40.75 5.50
C ASN A 511 13.65 39.30 6.02
N GLN A 512 14.85 38.77 6.19
CA GLN A 512 15.08 37.41 6.67
C GLN A 512 15.37 37.32 8.18
N GLN A 513 15.61 38.45 8.86
CA GLN A 513 15.86 38.49 10.31
C GLN A 513 14.63 38.86 11.16
N LEU A 514 13.54 39.34 10.57
CA LEU A 514 12.31 39.69 11.29
C LEU A 514 11.28 38.56 11.39
N LEU A 515 11.50 37.42 10.72
CA LEU A 515 10.62 36.24 10.77
C LEU A 515 11.10 35.14 11.73
N VAL A 516 12.19 35.36 12.46
CA VAL A 516 12.82 34.35 13.36
C VAL A 516 12.48 34.59 14.85
N HIS A 517 11.56 35.50 15.18
CA HIS A 517 11.27 35.83 16.59
C HIS A 517 9.80 35.80 17.03
N ASN A 518 8.88 35.19 16.26
CA ASN A 518 7.46 35.09 16.67
C ASN A 518 6.82 33.71 16.36
N VAL A 519 7.56 32.61 16.49
CA VAL A 519 7.02 31.24 16.28
C VAL A 519 7.20 30.32 17.51
N ASN A 520 7.27 30.89 18.70
CA ASN A 520 7.04 30.14 19.93
C ASN A 520 5.73 30.60 20.55
N ASP A 521 4.96 29.63 21.02
CA ASP A 521 3.60 29.75 21.58
C ASP A 521 2.48 29.78 20.55
N ASN A 522 2.13 28.58 20.07
CA ASN A 522 0.73 28.12 20.03
C ASN A 522 0.73 26.58 19.97
N ASN A 523 0.81 25.97 21.15
CA ASN A 523 0.30 24.63 21.39
C ASN A 523 -1.19 24.62 21.05
N ASN A 524 -1.63 23.66 20.24
CA ASN A 524 -2.97 23.11 20.32
C ASN A 524 -2.91 21.64 19.92
N ASP A 525 -3.27 20.83 20.90
CA ASP A 525 -3.44 19.39 20.85
C ASP A 525 -4.32 18.98 19.66
N ILE A 526 -3.79 18.12 18.79
CA ILE A 526 -4.60 17.37 17.84
C ILE A 526 -4.77 15.99 18.47
N ASP A 527 -5.88 15.84 19.22
CA ASP A 527 -6.37 14.53 19.63
C ASP A 527 -6.71 13.71 18.38
N GLU A 528 -5.77 12.87 17.98
CA GLU A 528 -5.97 11.78 17.05
C GLU A 528 -6.82 10.72 17.75
N PHE A 529 -8.13 10.73 17.48
CA PHE A 529 -9.04 9.69 17.96
C PHE A 529 -8.61 8.35 17.38
N VAL A 530 -7.94 7.55 18.21
CA VAL A 530 -7.71 6.13 18.02
C VAL A 530 -9.07 5.43 17.93
N ASP A 531 -9.21 4.48 17.01
CA ASP A 531 -10.37 3.59 16.97
C ASP A 531 -10.48 2.85 18.32
N GLU A 532 -11.41 3.28 19.18
CA GLU A 532 -11.77 2.55 20.39
C GLU A 532 -12.12 1.12 20.01
N THR A 533 -11.36 0.18 20.53
CA THR A 533 -11.62 -1.25 20.37
C THR A 533 -13.02 -1.56 20.91
N PHE A 534 -13.66 -2.61 20.37
CA PHE A 534 -14.97 -3.06 20.88
C PHE A 534 -14.94 -3.32 22.40
N ILE A 535 -13.78 -3.70 22.93
CA ILE A 535 -13.55 -3.92 24.37
C ILE A 535 -13.53 -2.59 25.13
N GLU A 536 -12.84 -1.57 24.61
CA GLU A 536 -12.81 -0.22 25.20
C GLU A 536 -14.20 0.42 25.22
N ARG A 537 -15.02 0.23 24.18
CA ARG A 537 -16.42 0.72 24.17
C ARG A 537 -17.27 0.03 25.23
N ILE A 538 -17.13 -1.28 25.41
CA ILE A 538 -17.86 -2.03 26.44
C ILE A 538 -17.39 -1.63 27.84
N LEU A 539 -16.09 -1.34 28.02
CA LEU A 539 -15.53 -0.82 29.26
C LEU A 539 -16.05 0.58 29.58
N ALA A 540 -16.05 1.49 28.60
CA ALA A 540 -16.62 2.83 28.74
C ALA A 540 -18.12 2.78 29.06
N LEU A 541 -18.89 1.90 28.39
CA LEU A 541 -20.30 1.66 28.69
C LEU A 541 -20.50 1.12 30.11
N LYS A 542 -19.64 0.21 30.58
CA LYS A 542 -19.67 -0.33 31.95
C LYS A 542 -19.50 0.79 32.98
N GLU A 543 -18.62 1.76 32.71
CA GLU A 543 -18.35 2.91 33.59
C GLU A 543 -19.52 3.91 33.70
N MET A 544 -20.48 3.88 32.77
CA MET A 544 -21.66 4.75 32.80
C MET A 544 -22.81 4.25 33.72
N PHE A 545 -22.70 3.04 34.30
CA PHE A 545 -23.74 2.49 35.19
C PHE A 545 -23.44 2.75 36.68
N PRO A 546 -24.46 2.82 37.56
CA PRO A 546 -24.26 2.96 39.00
C PRO A 546 -23.41 1.83 39.62
N GLU A 547 -22.62 2.13 40.67
CA GLU A 547 -21.72 1.17 41.33
C GLU A 547 -22.33 -0.23 41.63
N PRO A 548 -23.60 -0.35 42.08
CA PRO A 548 -24.21 -1.66 42.32
C PRO A 548 -24.29 -2.55 41.07
N VAL A 549 -24.52 -1.94 39.89
CA VAL A 549 -24.61 -2.64 38.60
C VAL A 549 -23.23 -3.06 38.12
N GLN A 550 -22.22 -2.20 38.31
CA GLN A 550 -20.84 -2.51 37.96
C GLN A 550 -20.30 -3.69 38.78
N GLN A 551 -20.53 -3.69 40.10
CA GLN A 551 -20.10 -4.77 41.00
C GLN A 551 -20.82 -6.10 40.70
N PHE A 552 -22.09 -6.05 40.30
CA PHE A 552 -22.83 -7.23 39.86
C PHE A 552 -22.26 -7.81 38.56
N GLY A 553 -21.94 -6.95 37.59
CA GLY A 553 -21.28 -7.34 36.33
C GLY A 553 -19.91 -7.98 36.55
N GLU A 554 -19.10 -7.46 37.49
CA GLU A 554 -17.81 -8.05 37.85
C GLU A 554 -17.95 -9.42 38.52
N LYS A 555 -18.93 -9.57 39.41
CA LYS A 555 -19.25 -10.88 40.03
C LYS A 555 -19.71 -11.89 38.98
N LEU A 556 -20.54 -11.49 38.02
CA LEU A 556 -20.96 -12.34 36.90
C LEU A 556 -19.79 -12.73 35.99
N ASN A 557 -18.90 -11.80 35.67
CA ASN A 557 -17.75 -12.09 34.83
C ASN A 557 -16.77 -13.05 35.53
N HIS A 558 -16.50 -12.80 36.83
CA HIS A 558 -15.67 -13.68 37.63
C HIS A 558 -16.29 -15.08 37.79
N LEU A 559 -17.61 -15.16 38.01
CA LEU A 559 -18.33 -16.43 38.06
C LEU A 559 -18.22 -17.17 36.72
N THR A 560 -18.55 -16.51 35.60
CA THR A 560 -18.46 -17.09 34.25
C THR A 560 -17.07 -17.59 33.91
N SER A 561 -16.02 -16.81 34.24
CA SER A 561 -14.63 -17.21 34.05
C SER A 561 -14.28 -18.45 34.89
N LYS A 562 -14.73 -18.49 36.16
CA LYS A 562 -14.51 -19.65 37.05
C LYS A 562 -15.26 -20.89 36.56
N THR A 563 -16.52 -20.76 36.14
CA THR A 563 -17.32 -21.86 35.60
C THR A 563 -16.74 -22.38 34.29
N SER A 564 -16.27 -21.50 33.41
CA SER A 564 -15.63 -21.88 32.14
C SER A 564 -14.31 -22.62 32.36
N LYS A 565 -13.47 -22.15 33.29
CA LYS A 565 -12.22 -22.85 33.66
C LYS A 565 -12.51 -24.23 34.26
N LEU A 566 -13.55 -24.34 35.10
CA LEU A 566 -13.96 -25.61 35.68
C LEU A 566 -14.53 -26.58 34.63
N ALA A 567 -15.41 -26.09 33.75
CA ALA A 567 -15.97 -26.86 32.65
C ALA A 567 -14.86 -27.38 31.72
N TYR A 568 -13.91 -26.52 31.33
CA TYR A 568 -12.76 -26.92 30.52
C TYR A 568 -11.92 -28.01 31.20
N LYS A 569 -11.62 -27.85 32.51
CA LYS A 569 -10.87 -28.85 33.27
C LYS A 569 -11.61 -30.20 33.35
N ASN A 570 -12.92 -30.17 33.51
CA ASN A 570 -13.76 -31.37 33.56
C ASN A 570 -13.87 -32.04 32.18
N VAL A 571 -14.12 -31.27 31.11
CA VAL A 571 -14.21 -31.77 29.72
C VAL A 571 -12.89 -32.38 29.27
N ARG A 572 -11.77 -31.70 29.54
CA ARG A 572 -10.43 -32.22 29.24
C ARG A 572 -10.18 -33.55 29.96
N SER A 573 -10.56 -33.64 31.24
CA SER A 573 -10.39 -34.87 32.01
C SER A 573 -11.27 -35.99 31.47
N ALA A 574 -12.55 -35.71 31.21
CA ALA A 574 -13.50 -36.66 30.64
C ALA A 574 -13.07 -37.16 29.25
N SER A 575 -12.55 -36.28 28.40
CA SER A 575 -12.02 -36.63 27.08
C SER A 575 -10.86 -37.62 27.19
N TRP A 576 -9.96 -37.45 28.16
CA TRP A 576 -8.86 -38.38 28.42
C TRP A 576 -9.36 -39.77 28.84
N TRP A 577 -10.35 -39.82 29.73
CA TRP A 577 -10.99 -41.08 30.15
C TRP A 577 -11.67 -41.78 28.97
N CYS A 578 -12.49 -41.07 28.19
CA CYS A 578 -13.15 -41.64 27.02
C CYS A 578 -12.17 -42.17 25.97
N MET A 579 -11.12 -41.41 25.66
CA MET A 579 -10.11 -41.82 24.67
C MET A 579 -9.34 -43.07 25.13
N SER A 580 -9.02 -43.14 26.43
CA SER A 580 -8.34 -44.30 27.01
C SER A 580 -9.24 -45.54 27.01
N SER A 581 -10.51 -45.38 27.40
CA SER A 581 -11.50 -46.47 27.37
C SER A 581 -11.76 -46.98 25.96
N PHE A 582 -11.87 -46.08 24.97
CA PHE A 582 -12.03 -46.47 23.56
C PHE A 582 -10.82 -47.27 23.05
N SER A 583 -9.61 -46.80 23.35
CA SER A 583 -8.36 -47.43 22.89
C SER A 583 -8.15 -48.82 23.51
N ILE A 584 -8.60 -49.03 24.75
CA ILE A 584 -8.43 -50.32 25.43
C ILE A 584 -9.56 -51.30 25.06
N LEU A 585 -10.81 -50.84 25.00
CA LEU A 585 -11.97 -51.74 24.88
C LEU A 585 -12.45 -51.92 23.44
N ILE A 586 -12.50 -50.84 22.66
CA ILE A 586 -13.18 -50.86 21.35
C ILE A 586 -12.18 -51.06 20.22
N PHE A 587 -10.99 -50.45 20.31
CA PHE A 587 -9.99 -50.52 19.25
C PHE A 587 -9.53 -51.96 18.92
N PRO A 588 -9.24 -52.86 19.87
CA PRO A 588 -8.85 -54.23 19.55
C PRO A 588 -9.96 -55.02 18.84
N ILE A 589 -11.23 -54.79 19.23
CA ILE A 589 -12.39 -55.44 18.60
C ILE A 589 -12.55 -54.96 17.16
N LEU A 590 -12.35 -53.66 16.92
CA LEU A 590 -12.43 -53.06 15.59
C LEU A 590 -11.35 -53.64 14.66
N VAL A 591 -10.11 -53.75 15.14
CA VAL A 591 -9.01 -54.39 14.40
C VAL A 591 -9.32 -55.86 14.13
N GLN A 592 -9.83 -56.59 15.11
CA GLN A 592 -10.18 -58.01 14.92
C GLN A 592 -11.33 -58.19 13.93
N LYS A 593 -12.29 -57.27 13.89
CA LYS A 593 -13.37 -57.25 12.91
C LYS A 593 -12.87 -57.01 11.48
N GLU A 594 -11.97 -56.04 11.30
CA GLU A 594 -11.34 -55.77 10.00
C GLU A 594 -10.50 -56.97 9.53
N LEU A 595 -9.71 -57.58 10.42
CA LEU A 595 -8.93 -58.78 10.11
C LEU A 595 -9.82 -59.96 9.69
N LEU A 596 -10.97 -60.15 10.34
CA LEU A 596 -11.93 -61.18 9.95
C LEU A 596 -12.57 -60.89 8.59
N GLN A 597 -12.90 -59.63 8.27
CA GLN A 597 -13.43 -59.26 6.96
C GLN A 597 -12.41 -59.50 5.85
N VAL A 598 -11.14 -59.14 6.06
CA VAL A 598 -10.06 -59.39 5.10
C VAL A 598 -9.85 -60.90 4.92
N ALA A 599 -9.85 -61.69 6.00
CA ALA A 599 -9.74 -63.14 5.91
C ALA A 599 -10.91 -63.78 5.12
N GLN A 600 -12.14 -63.27 5.29
CA GLN A 600 -13.31 -63.71 4.52
C GLN A 600 -13.18 -63.36 3.03
N GLN A 601 -12.67 -62.17 2.69
CA GLN A 601 -12.42 -61.78 1.30
C GLN A 601 -11.39 -62.70 0.64
N ILE A 602 -10.27 -62.98 1.30
CA ILE A 602 -9.24 -63.90 0.78
C ILE A 602 -9.81 -65.32 0.60
N ALA A 603 -10.62 -65.80 1.56
CA ALA A 603 -11.26 -67.11 1.44
C ALA A 603 -12.27 -67.17 0.28
N GLN A 604 -13.00 -66.08 0.00
CA GLN A 604 -13.88 -65.97 -1.16
C GLN A 604 -13.10 -65.96 -2.47
N GLU A 605 -11.98 -65.21 -2.53
CA GLU A 605 -11.08 -65.23 -3.69
C GLU A 605 -10.51 -66.63 -3.94
N GLN A 606 -10.03 -67.32 -2.90
CA GLN A 606 -9.53 -68.69 -3.03
C GLN A 606 -10.60 -69.69 -3.47
N ARG A 607 -11.84 -69.56 -2.98
CA ARG A 607 -12.98 -70.38 -3.46
C ARG A 607 -13.31 -70.08 -4.92
N SER A 608 -13.24 -68.82 -5.35
CA SER A 608 -13.48 -68.43 -6.73
C SER A 608 -12.39 -68.94 -7.69
N LEU A 609 -11.14 -69.01 -7.23
CA LEU A 609 -10.01 -69.56 -7.99
C LEU A 609 -10.05 -71.09 -8.12
N LEU A 610 -10.52 -71.79 -7.08
CA LEU A 610 -10.65 -73.26 -7.10
C LEU A 610 -11.82 -73.78 -7.95
N LEU A 611 -12.92 -73.02 -8.05
CA LEU A 611 -14.13 -73.47 -8.76
C LEU A 611 -14.23 -72.96 -10.21
N GLY A 612 -13.40 -71.99 -10.61
CA GLY A 612 -13.43 -71.40 -11.95
C GLY A 612 -14.76 -70.69 -12.27
N PRO A 613 -14.85 -69.92 -13.37
CA PRO A 613 -16.00 -69.04 -13.64
C PRO A 613 -17.30 -69.75 -14.04
N GLN A 614 -17.38 -71.09 -13.96
CA GLN A 614 -18.47 -71.89 -14.55
C GLN A 614 -19.24 -72.78 -13.56
N ALA A 615 -19.02 -72.65 -12.25
CA ALA A 615 -19.69 -73.49 -11.24
C ALA A 615 -20.88 -72.83 -10.50
N THR A 616 -21.53 -71.81 -11.07
CA THR A 616 -22.71 -71.15 -10.47
C THR A 616 -23.92 -71.02 -11.42
N ILE A 617 -23.98 -71.83 -12.48
CA ILE A 617 -25.23 -72.06 -13.23
C ILE A 617 -25.63 -73.52 -13.05
N GLY A 618 -26.32 -73.83 -11.95
CA GLY A 618 -26.85 -75.17 -11.71
C GLY A 618 -27.11 -75.45 -10.24
N GLY A 619 -28.24 -74.96 -9.70
CA GLY A 619 -28.66 -75.37 -8.36
C GLY A 619 -29.60 -74.44 -7.62
N ALA A 620 -30.67 -73.95 -8.26
CA ALA A 620 -31.82 -73.38 -7.55
C ALA A 620 -33.09 -73.43 -8.42
N SER A 621 -33.46 -74.63 -8.86
CA SER A 621 -34.77 -74.94 -9.44
C SER A 621 -35.16 -76.37 -9.04
N ALA A 622 -35.67 -76.52 -7.81
CA ALA A 622 -36.32 -77.68 -7.18
C ALA A 622 -36.12 -77.50 -5.66
N PHE A 623 -37.10 -77.31 -4.78
CA PHE A 623 -38.44 -77.86 -4.64
C PHE A 623 -39.36 -76.85 -3.94
N MET A 624 -40.67 -77.15 -4.04
CA MET A 624 -41.86 -76.54 -3.43
C MET A 624 -41.72 -75.92 -2.04
#